data_AF-A0A699QME1-F1
#
_entry.id   AF-A0A699QME1-F1
#
_cell.length_a   1.000
_cell.length_b   1.000
_cell.length_c   1.000
_cell.angle_alpha   90.00
_cell.angle_beta   90.00
_cell.angle_gamma   90.00
#
_symmetry.space_group_name_H-M   'P 1'
#
loop_
_entity.id
_entity.type
_entity.pdbx_description
1 polymer ?
#
loop_
_entity_poly.entity_id
_entity_poly.type
_entity_poly.pdbx_seq_one_letter_code
_entity_poly.pdbx_strand_id
1 'polypeptide(L)'
;PQLDNDDLKQIDADDLEEMDLKWQMAMLTERARRFLQRKGRNLRANGPTSMGFDMLKVKCYNCHRKGHFARECRFPKDTRRNNAAEPQRRNVLVETSTSNALLS
;
A
#
# COMPACT_ATOMS: atom_id res chain seq x y z
N PRO A 1 -23.68 -11.56 41.36
CA PRO A 1 -22.58 -10.61 41.07
C PRO A 1 -23.01 -9.68 39.94
N GLN A 2 -23.38 -8.45 40.28
CA GLN A 2 -23.66 -7.41 39.29
C GLN A 2 -22.32 -6.85 38.84
N LEU A 3 -22.06 -6.88 37.52
CA LEU A 3 -20.97 -6.13 36.92
C LEU A 3 -21.20 -4.66 37.28
N ASP A 4 -20.34 -4.11 38.10
CA ASP A 4 -20.45 -2.72 38.52
C ASP A 4 -20.00 -1.80 37.38
N ASN A 5 -20.31 -0.51 37.50
CA ASN A 5 -19.95 0.46 36.46
C ASN A 5 -18.43 0.74 36.42
N ASP A 6 -17.67 0.25 37.40
CA ASP A 6 -16.22 0.43 37.49
C ASP A 6 -15.47 -0.68 36.70
N ASP A 7 -16.09 -1.85 36.50
CA ASP A 7 -15.65 -2.87 35.54
C ASP A 7 -15.75 -2.40 34.07
N LEU A 8 -16.63 -1.43 33.77
CA LEU A 8 -16.87 -0.89 32.43
C LEU A 8 -15.91 0.25 32.04
N LYS A 9 -15.07 0.74 32.96
CA LYS A 9 -14.17 1.90 32.74
C LYS A 9 -12.76 1.54 32.28
N GLN A 10 -12.53 0.32 31.80
CA GLN A 10 -11.18 -0.17 31.49
C GLN A 10 -11.08 -0.72 30.06
N ILE A 11 -11.55 0.04 29.07
CA ILE A 11 -11.00 -0.13 27.72
C ILE A 11 -9.91 0.93 27.62
N ASP A 12 -8.66 0.50 27.76
CA ASP A 12 -7.51 1.37 27.53
C ASP A 12 -7.56 1.88 26.09
N ALA A 13 -7.10 3.12 25.87
CA ALA A 13 -6.94 3.64 24.53
C ALA A 13 -6.02 2.73 23.69
N ASP A 14 -5.04 2.10 24.34
CA ASP A 14 -4.13 1.13 23.72
C ASP A 14 -4.87 -0.14 23.24
N ASP A 15 -5.84 -0.65 24.02
CA ASP A 15 -6.65 -1.82 23.64
C ASP A 15 -7.54 -1.52 22.43
N LEU A 16 -8.07 -0.30 22.36
CA LEU A 16 -8.90 0.16 21.24
C LEU A 16 -8.06 0.29 19.96
N GLU A 17 -6.83 0.81 20.04
CA GLU A 17 -5.90 0.87 18.92
C GLU A 17 -5.48 -0.53 18.46
N GLU A 18 -5.22 -1.46 19.38
CA GLU A 18 -4.89 -2.85 19.04
C GLU A 18 -6.04 -3.53 18.29
N MET A 19 -7.29 -3.33 18.73
CA MET A 19 -8.47 -3.86 18.05
C MET A 19 -8.64 -3.28 16.65
N ASP A 20 -8.46 -1.97 16.46
CA ASP A 20 -8.53 -1.33 15.14
C ASP A 20 -7.45 -1.86 14.20
N LEU A 21 -6.19 -1.93 14.67
CA LEU A 21 -5.07 -2.47 13.89
C LEU A 21 -5.33 -3.94 13.49
N LYS A 22 -5.83 -4.78 14.42
CA LYS A 22 -6.19 -6.16 14.12
C LYS A 22 -7.30 -6.23 13.06
N TRP A 23 -8.33 -5.39 13.17
CA TRP A 23 -9.41 -5.33 12.18
C TRP A 23 -8.90 -4.91 10.79
N GLN A 24 -8.07 -3.87 10.72
CA GLN A 24 -7.45 -3.42 9.48
C GLN A 24 -6.60 -4.53 8.85
N MET A 25 -5.79 -5.24 9.65
CA MET A 25 -4.97 -6.36 9.19
C MET A 25 -5.82 -7.54 8.69
N ALA A 26 -6.92 -7.85 9.37
CA ALA A 26 -7.86 -8.88 8.93
C ALA A 26 -8.50 -8.51 7.57
N MET A 27 -8.94 -7.27 7.40
CA MET A 27 -9.50 -6.77 6.15
C MET A 27 -8.49 -6.79 5.00
N LEU A 28 -7.24 -6.40 5.25
CA LEU A 28 -6.14 -6.49 4.29
C LEU A 28 -5.86 -7.95 3.89
N THR A 29 -5.87 -8.85 4.86
CA THR A 29 -5.65 -10.30 4.64
C THR A 29 -6.75 -10.89 3.77
N GLU A 30 -8.01 -10.56 4.03
CA GLU A 30 -9.13 -11.02 3.21
C GLU A 30 -9.07 -10.45 1.78
N ARG A 31 -8.68 -9.18 1.62
CA ARG A 31 -8.47 -8.59 0.30
C ARG A 31 -7.36 -9.29 -0.48
N ALA A 32 -6.24 -9.61 0.19
CA ALA A 32 -5.14 -10.37 -0.39
C ALA A 32 -5.61 -11.78 -0.79
N ARG A 33 -6.32 -12.49 0.09
CA ARG A 33 -6.88 -13.83 -0.17
C ARG A 33 -7.79 -13.82 -1.41
N ARG A 34 -8.73 -12.87 -1.52
CA ARG A 34 -9.61 -12.74 -2.69
C ARG A 34 -8.82 -12.48 -3.99
N PHE A 35 -7.78 -11.66 -3.93
CA PHE A 35 -6.91 -11.42 -5.08
C PHE A 35 -6.18 -12.69 -5.53
N LEU A 36 -5.63 -13.46 -4.58
CA LEU A 36 -4.95 -14.73 -4.84
C LEU A 36 -5.89 -15.73 -5.51
N GLN A 37 -7.10 -15.90 -4.96
CA GLN A 37 -8.11 -16.81 -5.52
C GLN A 37 -8.51 -16.42 -6.95
N ARG A 38 -8.67 -15.11 -7.23
CA ARG A 38 -9.11 -14.62 -8.55
C ARG A 38 -8.03 -14.64 -9.63
N LYS A 39 -6.77 -14.38 -9.26
CA LYS A 39 -5.67 -14.21 -10.23
C LYS A 39 -4.66 -15.35 -10.22
N GLY A 40 -4.65 -16.20 -9.20
CA GLY A 40 -3.63 -17.25 -9.00
C GLY A 40 -2.21 -16.70 -8.85
N ARG A 41 -2.05 -15.39 -8.61
CA ARG A 41 -0.74 -14.70 -8.56
C ARG A 41 -0.38 -14.37 -7.13
N ASN A 42 0.62 -15.06 -6.59
CA ASN A 42 1.18 -14.81 -5.26
C ASN A 42 1.66 -13.35 -5.14
N LEU A 43 1.33 -12.66 -4.04
CA LEU A 43 1.80 -11.29 -3.76
C LEU A 43 3.32 -11.20 -3.54
N ARG A 44 4.03 -12.34 -3.57
CA ARG A 44 5.49 -12.49 -3.51
C ARG A 44 6.13 -11.56 -2.47
N ALA A 45 5.50 -11.48 -1.29
CA ALA A 45 5.92 -10.65 -0.16
C ALA A 45 7.08 -11.27 0.65
N ASN A 46 7.44 -12.52 0.34
CA ASN A 46 8.37 -13.33 1.13
C ASN A 46 9.84 -13.13 0.73
N GLY A 47 10.21 -11.98 0.14
CA GLY A 47 11.59 -11.67 -0.21
C GLY A 47 11.90 -10.20 0.05
N PRO A 48 13.18 -9.83 0.24
CA PRO A 48 13.62 -8.43 0.40
C PRO A 48 13.37 -7.56 -0.86
N THR A 49 12.65 -8.11 -1.84
CA THR A 49 12.52 -7.63 -3.20
C THR A 49 11.13 -7.02 -3.37
N SER A 50 11.07 -5.72 -3.65
CA SER A 50 9.83 -4.98 -3.84
C SER A 50 8.88 -5.69 -4.82
N MET A 51 7.74 -6.16 -4.32
CA MET A 51 6.53 -6.50 -5.09
C MET A 51 6.77 -7.28 -6.40
N GLY A 52 7.56 -8.36 -6.37
CA GLY A 52 7.69 -9.27 -7.51
C GLY A 52 8.51 -8.75 -8.70
N PHE A 53 9.23 -7.64 -8.56
CA PHE A 53 10.20 -7.21 -9.57
C PHE A 53 11.55 -7.91 -9.37
N ASP A 54 12.17 -8.37 -10.45
CA ASP A 54 13.57 -8.83 -10.40
C ASP A 54 14.49 -7.61 -10.33
N MET A 55 14.92 -7.24 -9.13
CA MET A 55 15.75 -6.05 -8.87
C MET A 55 17.08 -6.08 -9.65
N LEU A 56 17.61 -7.27 -9.97
CA LEU A 56 18.81 -7.40 -10.80
C LEU A 56 18.56 -7.04 -12.27
N LYS A 57 17.29 -6.98 -12.70
CA LYS A 57 16.86 -6.50 -14.03
C LYS A 57 16.34 -5.07 -14.01
N VAL A 58 15.87 -4.57 -12.87
CA VAL A 58 15.42 -3.18 -12.73
C VAL A 58 16.61 -2.24 -12.93
N LYS A 59 16.59 -1.43 -13.99
CA LYS A 59 17.59 -0.38 -14.28
C LYS A 59 17.02 0.99 -13.92
N CYS A 60 17.74 1.75 -13.10
CA CYS A 60 17.35 3.11 -12.73
C CYS A 60 17.41 4.04 -13.96
N TYR A 61 16.34 4.80 -14.21
CA TYR A 61 16.29 5.78 -15.30
C TYR A 61 17.16 7.02 -15.03
N ASN A 62 17.51 7.30 -13.76
CA ASN A 62 18.32 8.44 -13.38
C ASN A 62 19.84 8.13 -13.50
N CYS A 63 20.34 7.12 -12.77
CA CYS A 63 21.78 6.82 -12.73
C CYS A 63 22.19 5.60 -13.58
N HIS A 64 21.23 4.93 -14.24
CA HIS A 64 21.45 3.76 -15.09
C HIS A 64 22.09 2.54 -14.41
N ARG A 65 22.21 2.53 -13.08
CA ARG A 65 22.59 1.36 -12.29
C ARG A 65 21.37 0.47 -12.05
N LYS A 66 21.61 -0.83 -11.92
CA LYS A 66 20.55 -1.80 -11.62
C LYS A 66 20.25 -1.83 -10.11
N GLY A 67 19.17 -2.48 -9.71
CA GLY A 67 18.87 -2.72 -8.30
C GLY A 67 18.05 -1.65 -7.59
N HIS A 68 17.51 -0.64 -8.29
CA HIS A 68 16.55 0.31 -7.71
C HIS A 68 15.73 1.06 -8.78
N PHE A 69 14.58 1.57 -8.38
CA PHE A 69 13.77 2.47 -9.21
C PHE A 69 14.31 3.91 -9.15
N ALA A 70 14.01 4.73 -10.16
CA ALA A 70 14.45 6.13 -10.21
C ALA A 70 14.02 6.96 -8.98
N ARG A 71 12.87 6.63 -8.37
CA ARG A 71 12.36 7.26 -7.14
C ARG A 71 13.19 6.98 -5.89
N GLU A 72 13.95 5.89 -5.89
CA GLU A 72 14.84 5.47 -4.78
C GLU A 72 16.31 5.88 -5.04
N CYS A 73 16.58 6.55 -6.18
CA CYS A 73 17.93 6.91 -6.58
C CYS A 73 18.48 8.02 -5.69
N ARG A 74 19.61 7.77 -5.03
CA ARG A 74 20.33 8.77 -4.21
C ARG A 74 21.27 9.66 -5.03
N PHE A 75 21.50 9.34 -6.31
CA PHE A 75 22.30 10.20 -7.17
C PHE A 75 21.50 11.45 -7.54
N PRO A 76 22.17 12.62 -7.69
CA PRO A 76 21.56 13.81 -8.27
C PRO A 76 20.86 13.48 -9.58
N LYS A 77 19.79 14.22 -9.89
CA LYS A 77 19.07 14.06 -11.15
C LYS A 77 20.06 14.28 -12.30
N ASP A 78 20.19 13.33 -13.23
CA ASP A 78 21.07 13.47 -14.38
C ASP A 78 20.53 14.60 -15.25
N THR A 79 21.16 15.77 -15.12
CA THR A 79 20.75 17.01 -15.78
C THR A 79 20.92 16.96 -17.31
N ARG A 80 21.61 15.93 -17.84
CA ARG A 80 21.87 15.75 -19.27
C ARG A 80 20.62 15.54 -20.12
N ARG A 81 19.46 15.24 -19.52
CA ARG A 81 18.17 15.04 -20.25
C ARG A 81 17.07 16.05 -19.91
N ASN A 82 17.41 17.17 -19.26
CA ASN A 82 16.43 18.16 -18.80
C ASN A 82 15.60 18.89 -19.89
N ASN A 83 15.72 18.54 -21.17
CA ASN A 83 14.95 19.16 -22.24
C ASN A 83 13.71 18.36 -22.70
N ALA A 84 13.30 17.29 -22.00
CA ALA A 84 12.08 16.57 -22.38
C ALA A 84 11.24 16.12 -21.19
N ALA A 85 10.12 16.82 -21.02
CA ALA A 85 8.93 16.48 -20.24
C ALA A 85 9.13 16.25 -18.74
N GLU A 86 8.83 17.31 -17.98
CA GLU A 86 8.30 17.18 -16.62
C GLU A 86 7.20 16.10 -16.62
N PRO A 87 7.34 14.99 -15.87
CA PRO A 87 6.23 14.07 -15.69
C PRO A 87 5.28 14.76 -14.73
N GLN A 88 4.33 15.52 -15.30
CA GLN A 88 3.10 15.90 -14.62
C GLN A 88 2.55 14.64 -13.95
N ARG A 89 2.70 14.55 -12.63
CA ARG A 89 2.07 13.52 -11.82
C ARG A 89 0.58 13.69 -12.01
N ARG A 90 0.01 12.89 -12.91
CA ARG A 90 -1.44 12.71 -12.97
C ARG A 90 -1.82 12.00 -11.68
N ASN A 91 -2.13 12.77 -10.64
CA ASN A 91 -3.01 12.28 -9.60
C ASN A 91 -4.33 12.01 -10.32
N VAL A 92 -4.60 10.76 -10.66
CA VAL A 92 -5.94 10.37 -11.07
C VAL A 92 -6.79 10.59 -9.82
N LEU A 93 -7.60 11.64 -9.83
CA LEU A 93 -8.70 11.78 -8.88
C LEU A 93 -9.54 10.53 -9.04
N VAL A 94 -9.51 9.65 -8.04
CA VAL A 94 -10.48 8.58 -7.94
C VAL A 94 -11.79 9.29 -7.64
N GLU A 95 -12.58 9.54 -8.68
CA GLU A 95 -13.99 9.80 -8.47
C GLU A 95 -14.60 8.50 -7.95
N THR A 96 -14.76 8.42 -6.63
CA THR A 96 -15.75 7.53 -6.02
C THR A 96 -17.10 7.98 -6.54
N SER A 97 -17.48 7.46 -7.70
CA SER A 97 -18.86 7.49 -8.16
C SER A 97 -19.67 6.63 -7.18
N THR A 98 -20.26 7.30 -6.19
CA THR A 98 -21.25 6.75 -5.28
C THR A 98 -22.42 6.29 -6.14
N SER A 99 -22.41 5.02 -6.54
CA SER A 99 -23.54 4.37 -7.18
C SER A 99 -24.59 4.08 -6.12
N ASN A 100 -25.33 5.10 -5.70
CA ASN A 100 -26.59 4.92 -5.00
C ASN A 100 -27.71 4.97 -6.03
N ALA A 101 -28.02 3.82 -6.60
CA ALA A 101 -29.26 3.60 -7.32
C ALA A 101 -29.78 2.22 -6.95
N LEU A 102 -31.08 2.16 -6.63
CA LEU A 102 -31.89 1.01 -6.23
C LEU A 102 -32.06 0.79 -4.71
N LEU A 103 -32.74 1.75 -4.06
CA LEU A 103 -33.84 1.45 -3.14
C LEU A 103 -34.91 2.54 -3.28
N SER A 104 -35.97 2.24 -4.02
CA SER A 104 -37.31 2.81 -3.88
C SER A 104 -38.31 1.68 -3.99
#